data_AF-A0AAD5RAM3-F1
#
_entry.id   AF-A0AAD5RAM3-F1
#
_cell.length_a   1.000
_cell.length_b   1.000
_cell.length_c   1.000
_cell.angle_alpha   90.00
_cell.angle_beta   90.00
_cell.angle_gamma   90.00
#
_symmetry.space_group_name_H-M   'P 1'
#
loop_
_entity.id
_entity.type
_entity.pdbx_description
1 polymer ?
#
loop_
_entity_poly.entity_id
_entity_poly.type
_entity_poly.pdbx_seq_one_letter_code
_entity_poly.pdbx_strand_id
1 'polypeptide(L)'
;MWLQRNSWEWWEFNRGHEIALTAFNWKEYVETVNDVFQRKRHKIGVLFFKQVVCHNALFFFQAISYFYICPLFGSQWAVFFISTFVWELTHALDGLIVVLFHFPFSHFGSKFMKKKPPAVVAMFSHRKTKRQAKILC
;
A
#
# COMPACT_ATOMS: atom_id res chain seq x y z
N MET A 1 -53.71 6.67 29.66
CA MET A 1 -52.76 7.74 29.24
C MET A 1 -51.29 7.48 29.65
N TRP A 2 -50.95 6.32 30.25
CA TRP A 2 -49.57 5.98 30.67
C TRP A 2 -48.77 5.15 29.65
N LEU A 3 -49.44 4.37 28.79
CA LEU A 3 -48.75 3.47 27.83
C LEU A 3 -48.09 4.22 26.67
N GLN A 4 -48.61 5.39 26.28
CA GLN A 4 -48.09 6.16 25.16
C GLN A 4 -46.84 6.96 25.54
N ARG A 5 -46.73 7.41 26.80
CA ARG A 5 -45.59 8.22 27.29
C ARG A 5 -44.30 7.40 27.33
N ASN A 6 -44.37 6.17 27.85
CA ASN A 6 -43.21 5.27 27.88
C ASN A 6 -42.76 4.81 26.49
N SER A 7 -43.66 4.77 25.50
CA SER A 7 -43.32 4.33 24.14
C SER A 7 -42.43 5.34 23.41
N TRP A 8 -42.62 6.64 23.64
CA TRP A 8 -41.80 7.68 23.00
C TRP A 8 -40.38 7.72 23.58
N GLU A 9 -40.25 7.63 24.91
CA GLU A 9 -38.94 7.58 25.59
C GLU A 9 -38.15 6.33 25.19
N TRP A 10 -38.82 5.17 25.11
CA TRP A 10 -38.22 3.93 24.62
C TRP A 10 -37.70 4.05 23.18
N TRP A 11 -38.45 4.73 22.33
CA TRP A 11 -38.08 4.88 20.93
C TRP A 11 -36.90 5.85 20.77
N GLU A 12 -36.84 6.94 21.53
CA GLU A 12 -35.69 7.85 21.53
C GLU A 12 -34.41 7.18 22.07
N PHE A 13 -34.53 6.40 23.15
CA PHE A 13 -33.42 5.62 23.68
C PHE A 13 -32.87 4.63 22.65
N ASN A 14 -33.76 3.90 21.97
CA ASN A 14 -33.37 2.94 20.94
C ASN A 14 -32.73 3.63 19.71
N ARG A 15 -33.23 4.80 19.33
CA ARG A 15 -32.65 5.61 18.24
C ARG A 15 -31.25 6.09 18.60
N GLY A 16 -31.04 6.60 19.81
CA GLY A 16 -29.73 7.02 20.30
C GLY A 16 -28.72 5.86 20.30
N HIS A 17 -29.15 4.68 20.73
CA HIS A 17 -28.32 3.48 20.74
C HIS A 17 -27.93 3.01 19.33
N GLU A 18 -28.86 3.02 18.37
CA GLU A 18 -28.55 2.68 16.96
C GLU A 18 -27.58 3.69 16.32
N ILE A 19 -27.73 4.99 16.62
CA ILE A 19 -26.79 6.02 16.14
C ILE A 19 -25.40 5.81 16.76
N ALA A 20 -25.30 5.50 18.05
CA ALA A 20 -24.04 5.21 18.70
C ALA A 20 -23.36 3.96 18.11
N LEU A 21 -24.13 2.90 17.83
CA LEU A 21 -23.61 1.68 17.19
C LEU A 21 -23.10 1.94 15.78
N THR A 22 -23.80 2.73 14.98
CA THR A 22 -23.34 3.08 13.62
C THR A 22 -22.10 3.98 13.65
N ALA A 23 -22.02 4.93 14.57
CA ALA A 23 -20.85 5.78 14.77
C ALA A 23 -19.62 4.96 15.23
N PHE A 24 -19.81 4.05 16.19
CA PHE A 24 -18.75 3.15 16.67
C PHE A 24 -18.22 2.25 15.54
N ASN A 25 -19.15 1.63 14.82
CA ASN A 25 -18.88 0.81 13.64
C ASN A 25 -18.14 1.57 12.53
N TRP A 26 -18.51 2.83 12.31
CA TRP A 26 -17.87 3.70 11.33
C TRP A 26 -16.43 4.02 11.74
N LYS A 27 -16.21 4.35 13.01
CA LYS A 27 -14.87 4.63 13.53
C LYS A 27 -13.94 3.43 13.35
N GLU A 28 -14.40 2.23 13.71
CA GLU A 28 -13.62 0.99 13.56
C GLU A 28 -13.33 0.66 12.07
N TYR A 29 -14.30 0.90 11.18
CA TYR A 29 -14.08 0.77 9.74
C TYR A 29 -13.00 1.75 9.24
N VAL A 30 -13.10 3.02 9.63
CA VAL A 30 -12.14 4.08 9.23
C VAL A 30 -10.73 3.77 9.73
N GLU A 31 -10.57 3.34 10.98
CA GLU A 31 -9.27 2.93 11.53
C GLU A 31 -8.67 1.76 10.75
N THR A 32 -9.48 0.74 10.47
CA THR A 32 -9.05 -0.44 9.72
C THR A 32 -8.60 -0.10 8.30
N VAL A 33 -9.37 0.73 7.58
CA VAL A 33 -8.97 1.13 6.22
C VAL A 33 -7.71 1.98 6.26
N ASN A 34 -7.61 2.90 7.23
CA ASN A 34 -6.44 3.74 7.41
C ASN A 34 -5.18 2.87 7.61
N ASP A 35 -5.21 1.86 8.49
CA ASP A 35 -4.10 0.94 8.69
C ASP A 35 -3.66 0.21 7.41
N VAL A 36 -4.62 -0.20 6.57
CA VAL A 36 -4.32 -0.84 5.29
C VAL A 36 -3.66 0.15 4.32
N PHE A 37 -4.16 1.39 4.25
CA PHE A 37 -3.57 2.44 3.44
C PHE A 37 -2.17 2.82 3.94
N GLN A 38 -1.98 2.98 5.24
CA GLN A 38 -0.68 3.27 5.87
C GLN A 38 0.34 2.18 5.56
N ARG A 39 -0.01 0.90 5.71
CA ARG A 39 0.89 -0.22 5.36
C ARG A 39 1.28 -0.23 3.89
N LYS A 40 0.33 0.05 2.98
CA LYS A 40 0.63 0.14 1.54
C LYS A 40 1.56 1.33 1.24
N ARG A 41 1.26 2.49 1.82
CA ARG A 41 2.04 3.72 1.65
C ARG A 41 3.47 3.55 2.18
N HIS A 42 3.63 2.93 3.34
CA HIS A 42 4.94 2.63 3.92
C HIS A 42 5.77 1.72 3.02
N LYS A 43 5.17 0.64 2.48
CA LYS A 43 5.84 -0.24 1.50
C LYS A 43 6.33 0.57 0.31
N ILE A 44 5.44 1.32 -0.34
CA ILE A 44 5.78 2.16 -1.49
C ILE A 44 6.89 3.16 -1.15
N GLY A 45 6.84 3.78 0.03
CA GLY A 45 7.87 4.69 0.51
C GLY A 45 9.25 4.04 0.62
N VAL A 46 9.34 2.82 1.15
CA VAL A 46 10.60 2.06 1.21
C VAL A 46 11.14 1.71 -0.18
N LEU A 47 10.26 1.43 -1.15
CA LEU A 47 10.69 1.17 -2.54
C LEU A 47 11.23 2.44 -3.19
N PHE A 48 10.56 3.59 -3.03
CA PHE A 48 11.07 4.87 -3.50
C PHE A 48 12.41 5.23 -2.87
N PHE A 49 12.57 4.97 -1.57
CA PHE A 49 13.85 5.17 -0.90
C PHE A 49 14.95 4.29 -1.54
N LYS A 50 14.66 3.01 -1.76
CA LYS A 50 15.59 2.10 -2.46
C LYS A 50 15.93 2.58 -3.86
N GLN A 51 14.95 3.06 -4.63
CA GLN A 51 15.16 3.62 -5.96
C GLN A 51 16.17 4.78 -5.90
N VAL A 52 15.95 5.75 -4.99
CA VAL A 52 16.86 6.90 -4.84
C VAL A 52 18.26 6.48 -4.41
N VAL A 53 18.37 5.50 -3.50
CA VAL A 53 19.68 4.96 -3.07
C VAL A 53 20.40 4.27 -4.23
N CYS A 54 19.72 3.42 -4.99
CA CYS A 54 20.29 2.75 -6.16
C CYS A 54 20.71 3.75 -7.23
N HIS A 55 19.86 4.74 -7.52
CA HIS A 55 20.16 5.82 -8.47
C HIS A 55 21.42 6.59 -8.06
N ASN A 56 21.53 6.98 -6.78
CA ASN A 56 22.72 7.66 -6.26
C ASN A 56 23.97 6.79 -6.35
N ALA A 57 23.88 5.49 -6.01
CA ALA A 57 25.02 4.57 -6.13
C ALA A 57 25.49 4.41 -7.59
N LEU A 58 24.54 4.32 -8.52
CA LEU A 58 24.83 4.25 -9.95
C LEU A 58 25.50 5.53 -10.48
N PHE A 59 25.06 6.70 -10.00
CA PHE A 59 25.71 7.96 -10.32
C PHE A 59 27.17 7.99 -9.85
N PHE A 60 27.44 7.55 -8.61
CA PHE A 60 28.81 7.44 -8.11
C PHE A 60 29.63 6.41 -8.89
N PHE A 61 29.06 5.27 -9.25
CA PHE A 61 29.73 4.26 -10.08
C PHE A 61 30.12 4.82 -11.45
N GLN A 62 29.24 5.59 -12.08
CA GLN A 62 29.53 6.24 -13.35
C GLN A 62 30.61 7.32 -13.21
N ALA A 63 30.57 8.12 -12.14
CA ALA A 63 31.61 9.11 -11.84
C ALA A 63 32.97 8.45 -11.64
N ILE A 64 33.05 7.37 -10.83
CA ILE A 64 34.28 6.62 -10.59
C ILE A 64 34.80 6.01 -11.90
N SER A 65 33.92 5.41 -12.70
CA SER A 65 34.30 4.85 -14.00
C SER A 65 34.87 5.92 -14.92
N TYR A 66 34.27 7.10 -14.94
CA TYR A 66 34.76 8.21 -15.76
C TYR A 66 36.12 8.75 -15.27
N PHE A 67 36.29 8.94 -13.96
CA PHE A 67 37.52 9.52 -13.40
C PHE A 67 38.69 8.54 -13.28
N TYR A 68 38.44 7.25 -13.08
CA TYR A 68 39.50 6.26 -12.85
C TYR A 68 39.68 5.30 -14.01
N ILE A 69 38.60 4.89 -14.70
CA ILE A 69 38.70 3.91 -15.79
C ILE A 69 39.08 4.60 -17.10
N CYS A 70 38.50 5.76 -17.43
CA CYS A 70 38.83 6.44 -18.69
C CYS A 70 40.32 6.84 -18.82
N PRO A 71 41.03 7.32 -17.78
CA PRO A 71 42.45 7.64 -17.89
C PRO A 71 43.37 6.42 -18.02
N LEU A 72 42.90 5.21 -17.64
CA LEU A 72 43.66 3.97 -17.79
C LEU A 72 43.73 3.51 -19.26
N PHE A 73 42.81 3.98 -20.11
CA PHE A 73 42.80 3.66 -21.53
C PHE A 73 43.44 4.78 -22.35
N GLY A 74 44.62 4.50 -22.91
CA GLY A 74 45.31 5.44 -23.82
C GLY A 74 44.62 5.61 -25.18
N SER A 75 43.66 4.74 -25.54
CA SER A 75 42.94 4.80 -26.80
C SER A 75 41.57 5.49 -26.64
N GLN A 76 41.37 6.58 -27.38
CA GLN A 76 40.14 7.38 -27.36
C GLN A 76 38.89 6.55 -27.70
N TRP A 77 39.04 5.57 -28.59
CA TRP A 77 37.96 4.65 -28.96
C TRP A 77 37.53 3.74 -27.80
N ALA A 78 38.47 3.23 -26.99
CA ALA A 78 38.12 2.40 -25.84
C ALA A 78 37.40 3.21 -24.74
N VAL A 79 37.85 4.45 -24.51
CA VAL A 79 37.17 5.38 -23.60
C VAL A 79 35.74 5.66 -24.06
N PHE A 80 35.54 5.86 -25.36
CA PHE A 80 34.22 6.05 -25.94
C PHE A 80 33.32 4.85 -25.67
N PHE A 81 33.74 3.64 -26.05
CA PHE A 81 32.93 2.43 -25.84
C PHE A 81 32.59 2.19 -24.37
N ILE A 82 33.56 2.32 -23.46
CA ILE A 82 33.33 2.07 -22.03
C ILE A 82 32.40 3.11 -21.43
N SER A 83 32.59 4.39 -21.76
CA SER A 83 31.72 5.46 -21.25
C SER A 83 30.28 5.30 -21.74
N THR A 84 30.07 4.94 -23.00
CA THR A 84 28.75 4.65 -23.56
C THR A 84 28.13 3.41 -22.91
N PHE A 85 28.89 2.34 -22.72
CA PHE A 85 28.36 1.11 -22.11
C PHE A 85 27.94 1.31 -20.66
N VAL A 86 28.74 2.06 -19.89
CA VAL A 86 28.38 2.46 -18.53
C VAL A 86 27.11 3.29 -18.56
N TRP A 87 27.04 4.31 -19.41
CA TRP A 87 25.87 5.19 -19.54
C TRP A 87 24.57 4.45 -19.88
N GLU A 88 24.60 3.54 -20.86
CA GLU A 88 23.46 2.71 -21.23
C GLU A 88 23.05 1.76 -20.09
N LEU A 89 24.03 1.18 -19.38
CA LEU A 89 23.76 0.31 -18.24
C LEU A 89 23.10 1.07 -17.08
N THR A 90 23.52 2.31 -16.82
CA THR A 90 22.90 3.17 -15.80
C THR A 90 21.42 3.41 -16.14
N HIS A 91 21.11 3.75 -17.39
CA HIS A 91 19.74 3.98 -17.85
C HIS A 91 18.89 2.69 -17.86
N ALA A 92 19.46 1.56 -18.27
CA ALA A 92 18.78 0.28 -18.24
C ALA A 92 18.41 -0.16 -16.80
N LEU A 93 19.33 0.03 -15.85
CA LEU A 93 19.09 -0.30 -14.43
C LEU A 93 18.06 0.64 -13.79
N ASP A 94 18.10 1.93 -14.10
CA ASP A 94 17.10 2.90 -13.63
C ASP A 94 15.68 2.52 -14.11
N GLY A 95 15.55 2.14 -15.38
CA GLY A 95 14.29 1.62 -15.95
C GLY A 95 13.84 0.28 -15.33
N LEU A 96 14.77 -0.64 -15.09
CA LEU A 96 14.48 -1.95 -14.49
C LEU A 96 13.93 -1.83 -13.06
N ILE A 97 14.47 -0.90 -12.27
CA ILE A 97 14.02 -0.61 -10.90
C ILE A 97 12.58 -0.11 -10.91
N VAL A 98 12.23 0.82 -11.81
CA VAL A 98 10.88 1.34 -11.95
C VAL A 98 9.90 0.25 -12.36
N VAL A 99 10.27 -0.61 -13.31
CA VAL A 99 9.44 -1.73 -13.76
C VAL A 99 9.24 -2.74 -12.62
N LEU A 100 10.30 -3.12 -11.90
CA LEU A 100 10.20 -4.04 -10.75
C LEU A 100 9.28 -3.53 -9.64
N PHE A 101 9.18 -2.22 -9.45
CA PHE A 101 8.34 -1.64 -8.40
C PHE A 101 6.93 -1.25 -8.86
N HIS A 102 6.75 -0.89 -10.14
CA HIS A 102 5.45 -0.55 -10.69
C HIS A 102 4.62 -1.79 -11.08
N PHE A 103 5.28 -2.89 -11.48
CA PHE A 103 4.58 -4.16 -11.65
C PHE A 103 4.39 -4.80 -10.28
N PRO A 104 3.16 -4.86 -9.74
CA PRO A 104 2.95 -5.57 -8.49
C PRO A 104 3.40 -7.01 -8.72
N PHE A 105 4.36 -7.46 -7.91
CA PHE A 105 4.86 -8.85 -7.81
C PHE A 105 3.74 -9.89 -7.50
N SER A 106 2.47 -9.48 -7.60
CA SER A 106 1.26 -10.28 -7.55
C SER A 106 1.20 -11.36 -8.63
N HIS A 107 1.87 -11.20 -9.76
CA HIS A 107 1.84 -12.23 -10.81
C HIS A 107 2.87 -13.36 -10.61
N PHE A 108 3.93 -13.14 -9.81
CA PHE A 108 5.00 -14.13 -9.64
C PHE A 108 5.01 -14.85 -8.28
N GLY A 109 4.29 -14.35 -7.26
CA GLY A 109 4.52 -14.83 -5.88
C GLY A 109 3.32 -15.04 -4.96
N SER A 110 2.05 -15.00 -5.41
CA SER A 110 0.97 -15.22 -4.44
C SER A 110 -0.32 -15.82 -4.99
N LYS A 111 -0.32 -17.16 -5.04
CA LYS A 111 -1.50 -17.94 -4.59
C LYS A 111 -1.70 -17.87 -3.07
N PHE A 112 -0.98 -16.99 -2.35
CA PHE A 112 -0.84 -16.99 -0.89
C PHE A 112 -1.33 -15.69 -0.23
N MET A 113 -2.35 -15.04 -0.77
CA MET A 113 -3.12 -14.06 0.01
C MET A 113 -4.58 -14.21 -0.37
N LYS A 114 -5.22 -15.27 0.12
CA LYS A 114 -6.63 -15.15 0.52
C LYS A 114 -6.66 -14.03 1.56
N LYS A 115 -6.82 -12.78 1.13
CA LYS A 115 -7.06 -11.66 2.03
C LYS A 115 -8.36 -12.01 2.75
N LYS A 116 -8.25 -12.54 3.98
CA LYS A 116 -9.39 -12.56 4.87
C LYS A 116 -9.88 -11.11 4.92
N PRO A 117 -11.18 -10.86 4.68
CA PRO A 117 -11.72 -9.54 4.94
C PRO A 117 -11.27 -9.14 6.35
N PRO A 118 -10.86 -7.88 6.57
CA PRO A 118 -10.49 -7.47 7.92
C PRO A 118 -11.59 -7.91 8.87
N ALA A 119 -11.22 -8.42 10.06
CA ALA A 119 -12.13 -9.12 10.96
C ALA A 119 -13.47 -8.38 11.14
N VAL A 120 -13.42 -7.04 11.09
CA VAL A 120 -14.55 -6.12 11.09
C VAL A 120 -15.54 -6.36 9.94
N VAL A 121 -15.11 -6.50 8.68
CA VAL A 121 -15.96 -6.77 7.51
C VAL A 121 -16.61 -8.16 7.59
N ALA A 122 -15.88 -9.14 8.11
CA ALA A 122 -16.45 -10.46 8.41
C ALA A 122 -17.50 -10.37 9.54
N MET A 123 -17.24 -9.55 10.57
CA MET A 123 -18.14 -9.33 11.71
C MET A 123 -19.40 -8.57 11.32
N PHE A 124 -19.31 -7.57 10.43
CA PHE A 124 -20.45 -6.83 9.87
C PHE A 124 -21.38 -7.74 9.06
N SER A 125 -20.80 -8.60 8.22
CA SER A 125 -21.56 -9.58 7.44
C SER A 125 -22.36 -10.51 8.37
N HIS A 126 -21.70 -11.04 9.41
CA HIS A 126 -22.35 -11.93 10.38
C HIS A 126 -23.41 -11.24 11.26
N ARG A 127 -23.22 -9.96 11.62
CA ARG A 127 -24.23 -9.20 12.39
C ARG A 127 -25.47 -8.85 11.56
N LYS A 128 -25.33 -8.53 10.26
CA LYS A 128 -26.49 -8.29 9.39
C LYS A 128 -27.38 -9.54 9.31
N THR A 129 -26.79 -10.72 9.12
CA THR A 129 -27.54 -11.99 9.03
C THR A 129 -28.31 -12.31 10.32
N LYS A 130 -27.69 -12.09 11.49
CA LYS A 130 -28.38 -12.31 12.78
C LYS A 130 -29.49 -11.30 13.08
N ARG A 131 -29.37 -10.04 12.65
CA ARG A 131 -30.44 -9.04 12.81
C ARG A 131 -31.64 -9.34 11.92
N GLN A 132 -31.42 -9.74 10.67
CA GLN A 132 -32.49 -10.11 9.73
C GLN A 132 -33.28 -11.35 10.21
N ALA A 133 -32.58 -12.37 10.73
CA ALA A 133 -33.22 -13.56 11.30
C ALA A 133 -34.07 -13.26 12.56
N LYS A 134 -33.81 -12.15 13.26
CA LYS A 134 -34.54 -11.72 14.46
C LYS A 134 -35.75 -10.82 14.16
N ILE A 135 -35.86 -10.29 12.95
CA ILE A 135 -37.00 -9.45 12.51
C ILE A 135 -38.05 -10.31 11.79
N LEU A 136 -37.63 -11.46 11.23
CA LEU A 136 -38.47 -12.41 10.50
C LEU A 136 -39.09 -13.53 11.37
N CYS A 137 -38.79 -13.56 12.66
CA CYS A 137 -39.31 -14.53 13.63
C CYS A 137 -39.99 -13.79 14.78
#